data_AF-A0A2N2CSV7-F1
#
_entry.id   AF-A0A2N2CSV7-F1
#
_cell.length_a   1.000
_cell.length_b   1.000
_cell.length_c   1.000
_cell.angle_alpha   90.00
_cell.angle_beta   90.00
_cell.angle_gamma   90.00
#
_symmetry.space_group_name_H-M   'P 1'
#
loop_
_entity.id
_entity.type
_entity.pdbx_description
1 polymer ?
#
loop_
_entity_poly.entity_id
_entity_poly.type
_entity_poly.pdbx_seq_one_letter_code
_entity_poly.pdbx_strand_id
1 'polypeptide(L)'
;MELQTDCEKVDMTMGKASITCPVCGKLEFEDFEDHENCSQCDWKINITQYDNHDYSDGTNPLSVNEYKLQYAAMTNQNTAETAKKLKDEFYGDRYALNKEFREVTRAKGTQSCSDMTDKMIALRIAYVEELKKLVSSS
;
A
#
# COMPACT_ATOMS: atom_id res chain seq x y z
N MET A 1 46.05 -18.67 29.32
CA MET A 1 44.68 -18.14 29.11
C MET A 1 44.83 -16.97 28.18
N GLU A 2 44.80 -17.25 26.88
CA GLU A 2 44.85 -16.23 25.83
C GLU A 2 43.60 -16.44 24.99
N LEU A 3 42.63 -15.54 25.20
CA LEU A 3 41.45 -15.40 24.37
C LEU A 3 41.81 -14.38 23.29
N GLN A 4 41.83 -14.79 22.04
CA GLN A 4 41.73 -13.86 20.91
C GLN A 4 41.06 -14.57 19.72
N THR A 5 39.74 -14.62 19.84
CA THR A 5 38.73 -14.31 18.82
C THR A 5 39.12 -14.52 17.35
N ASP A 6 38.70 -15.66 16.81
CA ASP A 6 38.50 -15.82 15.38
C ASP A 6 37.34 -14.91 14.93
N CYS A 7 37.68 -13.77 14.32
CA CYS A 7 36.71 -13.00 13.55
C CYS A 7 36.60 -13.71 12.19
N GLU A 8 35.54 -14.51 12.05
CA GLU A 8 35.18 -15.13 10.78
C GLU A 8 35.10 -14.06 9.69
N LYS A 9 35.79 -14.33 8.58
CA LYS A 9 35.78 -13.49 7.39
C LYS A 9 34.35 -13.47 6.85
N VAL A 10 33.64 -12.37 7.09
CA VAL A 10 32.35 -12.13 6.45
C VAL A 10 32.64 -11.91 4.97
N ASP A 11 32.28 -12.89 4.16
CA ASP A 11 32.30 -12.82 2.71
C ASP A 11 31.42 -11.65 2.26
N MET A 12 32.04 -10.59 1.74
CA MET A 12 31.37 -9.40 1.21
C MET A 12 30.84 -9.62 -0.22
N THR A 13 30.28 -10.79 -0.50
CA THR A 13 29.36 -10.91 -1.63
C THR A 13 28.10 -10.13 -1.25
N MET A 14 28.09 -8.83 -1.55
CA MET A 14 26.92 -7.96 -1.48
C MET A 14 25.87 -8.47 -2.47
N GLY A 15 25.14 -9.52 -2.09
CA GLY A 15 23.86 -9.83 -2.70
C GLY A 15 22.98 -8.61 -2.49
N LYS A 16 22.47 -8.02 -3.58
CA LYS A 16 21.39 -7.03 -3.51
C LYS A 16 20.33 -7.57 -2.54
N ALA A 17 20.05 -6.83 -1.47
CA ALA A 17 18.99 -7.20 -0.55
C ALA A 17 17.67 -7.07 -1.32
N SER A 18 17.06 -8.19 -1.69
CA SER A 18 15.77 -8.19 -2.35
C SER A 18 14.66 -7.87 -1.35
N ILE A 19 13.73 -7.01 -1.74
CA ILE A 19 12.66 -6.53 -0.86
C ILE A 19 11.39 -7.32 -1.17
N THR A 20 10.94 -8.17 -0.25
CA THR A 20 9.69 -8.90 -0.45
C THR A 20 8.48 -7.98 -0.26
N CYS A 21 7.48 -8.09 -1.15
CA CYS A 21 6.22 -7.36 -1.03
C CYS A 21 5.54 -7.66 0.32
N PRO A 22 5.34 -6.64 1.18
CA PRO A 22 4.83 -6.86 2.53
C PRO A 22 3.33 -7.20 2.56
N VAL A 23 2.64 -7.07 1.42
CA VAL A 23 1.21 -7.36 1.28
C VAL A 23 0.98 -8.83 0.95
N CYS A 24 1.57 -9.32 -0.14
CA CYS A 24 1.28 -10.67 -0.65
C CYS A 24 2.42 -11.68 -0.40
N GLY A 25 3.64 -11.21 -0.09
CA GLY A 25 4.81 -12.07 0.09
C GLY A 25 5.38 -12.70 -1.19
N LYS A 26 4.86 -12.36 -2.38
CA LYS A 26 5.16 -13.09 -3.64
C LYS A 26 6.17 -12.43 -4.57
N LEU A 27 6.23 -11.11 -4.62
CA LEU A 27 7.16 -10.38 -5.48
C LEU A 27 8.35 -9.89 -4.65
N GLU A 28 9.53 -9.99 -5.23
CA GLU A 28 10.76 -9.39 -4.71
C GLU A 28 11.16 -8.22 -5.61
N PHE A 29 11.38 -7.05 -5.02
CA PHE A 29 11.88 -5.86 -5.71
C PHE A 29 13.41 -5.79 -5.57
N GLU A 30 14.11 -5.25 -6.57
CA GLU A 30 15.58 -5.14 -6.51
C GLU A 30 16.02 -4.01 -5.60
N ASP A 31 15.27 -2.91 -5.57
CA ASP A 31 15.41 -1.81 -4.61
C ASP A 31 14.11 -0.98 -4.47
N PHE A 32 14.13 0.02 -3.56
CA PHE A 32 12.98 0.93 -3.35
C PHE A 32 12.80 1.98 -4.47
N GLU A 33 13.75 2.10 -5.40
CA GLU A 33 13.73 3.04 -6.53
C GLU A 33 13.10 2.44 -7.79
N ASP A 34 12.78 1.14 -7.81
CA ASP A 34 12.12 0.49 -8.94
C ASP A 34 10.76 1.13 -9.29
N HIS A 35 10.13 1.90 -8.38
CA HIS A 35 8.80 2.52 -8.54
C HIS A 35 7.72 1.54 -9.02
N GLU A 36 7.98 0.23 -8.94
CA GLU A 36 7.13 -0.81 -9.48
C GLU A 36 5.94 -1.09 -8.56
N ASN A 37 4.83 -1.47 -9.19
CA ASN A 37 3.67 -2.01 -8.51
C ASN A 37 3.83 -3.51 -8.42
N CYS A 38 3.48 -4.10 -7.28
CA CYS A 38 3.43 -5.55 -7.16
C CYS A 38 2.38 -6.13 -8.12
N SER A 39 2.79 -6.97 -9.08
CA SER A 39 1.89 -7.62 -10.05
C SER A 39 0.82 -8.54 -9.44
N GLN A 40 0.93 -8.83 -8.15
CA GLN A 40 0.02 -9.73 -7.43
C GLN A 40 -1.06 -9.00 -6.63
N CYS A 41 -0.76 -7.81 -6.09
CA CYS A 41 -1.65 -7.10 -5.17
C CYS A 41 -1.73 -5.59 -5.43
N ASP A 42 -1.03 -5.09 -6.45
CA ASP A 42 -0.95 -3.71 -6.90
C ASP A 42 -0.41 -2.69 -5.88
N TRP A 43 0.20 -3.16 -4.78
CA TRP A 43 0.89 -2.28 -3.85
C TRP A 43 2.17 -1.77 -4.49
N LYS A 44 2.34 -0.45 -4.52
CA LYS A 44 3.56 0.20 -5.00
C LYS A 44 4.62 0.24 -3.92
N ILE A 45 5.86 -0.10 -4.27
CA ILE A 45 6.97 -0.02 -3.33
C ILE A 45 7.10 1.40 -2.73
N ASN A 46 7.10 1.46 -1.40
CA ASN A 46 7.16 2.71 -0.65
C ASN A 46 7.84 2.46 0.71
N ILE A 47 9.00 3.09 0.95
CA ILE A 47 9.81 2.87 2.17
C ILE A 47 9.06 3.27 3.45
N THR A 48 8.35 4.39 3.45
CA THR A 48 7.59 4.87 4.61
C THR A 48 6.51 3.87 5.03
N GLN A 49 5.80 3.31 4.06
CA GLN A 49 4.77 2.30 4.31
C GLN A 49 5.34 0.93 4.61
N TYR A 50 6.56 0.61 4.13
CA TYR A 50 7.28 -0.59 4.50
C TYR A 50 7.69 -0.56 5.98
N ASP A 51 8.20 0.58 6.46
CA ASP A 51 8.59 0.75 7.87
C ASP A 51 7.38 0.92 8.80
N ASN A 52 6.28 1.50 8.30
CA ASN A 52 5.04 1.67 9.03
C ASN A 52 3.84 1.15 8.23
N HIS A 53 3.45 -0.09 8.51
CA HIS A 53 2.37 -0.80 7.82
C HIS A 53 0.98 -0.17 7.98
N ASP A 54 0.78 0.73 8.94
CA ASP A 54 -0.48 1.46 9.15
C ASP A 54 -0.49 2.86 8.55
N TYR A 55 0.64 3.33 7.99
CA TYR A 55 0.71 4.62 7.32
C TYR A 55 -0.07 4.59 6.00
N SER A 56 -1.04 5.49 5.86
CA SER A 56 -2.01 5.51 4.76
C SER A 56 -1.98 6.78 3.91
N ASP A 57 -0.99 7.65 4.11
CA ASP A 57 -0.90 8.99 3.52
C ASP A 57 0.29 9.12 2.55
N GLY A 58 0.58 8.02 1.84
CA GLY A 58 1.75 7.88 0.98
C GLY A 58 1.41 7.86 -0.51
N THR A 59 2.32 7.26 -1.29
CA THR A 59 2.12 7.05 -2.73
C THR A 59 0.96 6.10 -3.01
N ASN A 60 0.67 5.20 -2.07
CA ASN A 60 -0.47 4.31 -2.17
C ASN A 60 -1.70 4.89 -1.45
N PRO A 61 -2.92 4.68 -1.99
CA PRO A 61 -4.16 5.16 -1.38
C PRO A 61 -4.57 4.41 -0.10
N LEU A 62 -3.92 3.29 0.21
CA LEU A 62 -4.16 2.46 1.38
C LEU A 62 -2.83 2.17 2.10
N SER A 63 -2.89 1.85 3.39
CA SER A 63 -1.76 1.32 4.17
C SER A 63 -1.43 -0.13 3.77
N VAL A 64 -0.26 -0.65 4.18
CA VAL A 64 0.09 -2.06 3.92
C VAL A 64 -0.95 -3.01 4.51
N ASN A 65 -1.43 -2.75 5.73
CA ASN A 65 -2.44 -3.58 6.37
C ASN A 65 -3.79 -3.52 5.65
N GLU A 66 -4.17 -2.37 5.12
CA GLU A 66 -5.37 -2.22 4.29
C GLU A 66 -5.23 -2.94 2.93
N TYR A 67 -4.05 -2.91 2.31
CA TYR A 67 -3.78 -3.74 1.13
C TYR A 67 -3.84 -5.24 1.42
N LYS A 68 -3.41 -5.69 2.61
CA LYS A 68 -3.55 -7.09 3.03
C LYS A 68 -5.03 -7.50 3.11
N LEU A 69 -5.88 -6.64 3.66
CA LEU A 69 -7.33 -6.83 3.68
C LEU A 69 -7.91 -6.93 2.25
N GLN A 70 -7.54 -5.99 1.36
CA GLN A 70 -7.94 -6.03 -0.04
C GLN A 70 -7.49 -7.34 -0.70
N TYR A 71 -6.24 -7.73 -0.50
CA TYR A 71 -5.67 -8.95 -1.08
C TYR A 71 -6.39 -10.21 -0.58
N ALA A 72 -6.68 -10.29 0.71
CA ALA A 72 -7.44 -11.39 1.29
C ALA A 72 -8.86 -11.50 0.69
N ALA A 73 -9.57 -10.37 0.55
CA ALA A 73 -10.89 -10.34 -0.07
C ALA A 73 -10.84 -10.73 -1.56
N MET A 74 -9.82 -10.30 -2.29
CA MET A 74 -9.66 -10.60 -3.73
C MET A 74 -9.21 -12.03 -4.03
N THR A 75 -8.59 -12.72 -3.06
CA THR A 75 -8.08 -14.10 -3.24
C THR A 75 -9.03 -15.17 -2.70
N ASN A 76 -10.07 -14.76 -1.97
CA ASN A 76 -11.10 -15.68 -1.50
C ASN A 76 -12.18 -15.87 -2.58
N GLN A 77 -12.46 -17.13 -2.95
CA GLN A 77 -13.42 -17.48 -4.00
C GLN A 77 -14.84 -16.93 -3.78
N ASN A 78 -15.25 -16.74 -2.53
CA ASN A 78 -16.60 -16.29 -2.17
C ASN A 78 -16.74 -14.76 -2.25
N THR A 79 -15.63 -14.03 -2.09
CA THR A 79 -15.65 -12.56 -2.02
C THR A 79 -14.90 -11.87 -3.15
N ALA A 80 -14.11 -12.59 -3.96
CA ALA A 80 -13.26 -12.03 -5.00
C ALA A 80 -14.00 -11.12 -6.00
N GLU A 81 -15.17 -11.56 -6.49
CA GLU A 81 -15.96 -10.78 -7.45
C GLU A 81 -16.50 -9.47 -6.82
N THR A 82 -17.01 -9.55 -5.60
CA THR A 82 -17.50 -8.39 -4.87
C THR A 82 -16.36 -7.44 -4.50
N ALA A 83 -15.23 -7.98 -4.04
CA ALA A 83 -14.04 -7.23 -3.71
C ALA A 83 -13.46 -6.50 -4.93
N LYS A 84 -13.51 -7.13 -6.11
CA LYS A 84 -13.08 -6.51 -7.36
C LYS A 84 -13.96 -5.31 -7.73
N LYS A 85 -15.29 -5.46 -7.67
CA LYS A 85 -16.22 -4.34 -7.94
C LYS A 85 -16.00 -3.18 -6.97
N LEU A 86 -15.90 -3.49 -5.68
CA LEU A 86 -15.64 -2.51 -4.64
C LEU A 86 -14.30 -1.78 -4.87
N LYS A 87 -13.26 -2.50 -5.29
CA LYS A 87 -11.96 -1.91 -5.67
C LYS A 87 -12.13 -0.97 -6.87
N ASP A 88 -12.77 -1.41 -7.94
CA ASP A 88 -12.95 -0.61 -9.15
C ASP A 88 -13.70 0.70 -8.85
N GLU A 89 -14.75 0.63 -8.03
CA GLU A 89 -15.51 1.80 -7.54
C GLU A 89 -14.60 2.74 -6.73
N PHE A 90 -13.88 2.23 -5.73
CA PHE A 90 -12.98 3.02 -4.89
C PHE A 90 -11.91 3.76 -5.69
N TYR A 91 -11.23 3.09 -6.62
CA TYR A 91 -10.19 3.72 -7.43
C TYR A 91 -10.78 4.72 -8.44
N GLY A 92 -11.99 4.47 -8.94
CA GLY A 92 -12.74 5.43 -9.77
C GLY A 92 -13.04 6.73 -9.03
N ASP A 93 -13.62 6.62 -7.83
CA ASP A 93 -13.95 7.77 -6.98
C ASP A 93 -12.69 8.51 -6.52
N ARG A 94 -11.65 7.77 -6.14
CA ARG A 94 -10.35 8.35 -5.75
C ARG A 94 -9.72 9.13 -6.90
N TYR A 95 -9.84 8.64 -8.13
CA TYR A 95 -9.37 9.33 -9.32
C TYR A 95 -10.13 10.64 -9.56
N ALA A 96 -11.46 10.63 -9.41
CA ALA A 96 -12.29 11.83 -9.52
C ALA A 96 -11.90 12.89 -8.47
N LEU A 97 -11.73 12.49 -7.20
CA LEU A 97 -11.27 13.38 -6.12
C LEU A 97 -9.87 13.93 -6.38
N ASN A 98 -8.94 13.12 -6.90
CA ASN A 98 -7.60 13.59 -7.25
C ASN A 98 -7.63 14.63 -8.38
N LYS A 99 -8.55 14.48 -9.34
CA LYS A 99 -8.75 15.47 -10.40
C LYS A 99 -9.25 16.80 -9.82
N GLU A 100 -10.27 16.77 -8.96
CA GLU A 100 -10.79 17.95 -8.26
C GLU A 100 -9.68 18.61 -7.40
N PHE A 101 -8.89 17.82 -6.68
CA PHE A 101 -7.78 18.34 -5.86
C PHE A 101 -6.72 19.07 -6.69
N ARG A 102 -6.40 18.57 -7.89
CA ARG A 102 -5.48 19.24 -8.82
C ARG A 102 -6.03 20.58 -9.32
N GLU A 103 -7.34 20.69 -9.49
CA GLU A 103 -7.99 21.95 -9.89
C GLU A 103 -7.98 22.95 -8.74
N VAL A 104 -8.30 22.50 -7.53
CA VAL A 104 -8.25 23.29 -6.29
C VAL A 104 -6.84 23.83 -6.00
N THR A 105 -5.82 22.97 -6.06
CA THR A 105 -4.44 23.36 -5.78
C THR A 105 -3.92 24.39 -6.79
N ARG A 106 -4.30 24.26 -8.07
CA ARG A 106 -4.01 25.28 -9.09
C ARG A 106 -4.67 26.63 -8.80
N ALA A 107 -5.87 26.62 -8.21
CA ALA A 107 -6.59 27.82 -7.82
C ALA A 107 -6.03 28.51 -6.55
N LYS A 108 -5.02 27.93 -5.88
CA LYS A 108 -4.35 28.46 -4.67
C LYS A 108 -5.27 28.74 -3.46
N GLY A 109 -6.37 27.99 -3.31
CA GLY A 109 -7.23 28.05 -2.11
C GLY A 109 -6.79 27.07 -1.02
N THR A 110 -6.45 27.55 0.18
CA THR A 110 -6.00 26.72 1.32
C THR A 110 -7.15 25.94 1.99
N GLN A 111 -8.29 26.59 2.25
CA GLN A 111 -9.49 25.96 2.81
C GLN A 111 -9.95 24.75 1.98
N SER A 112 -9.79 24.85 0.67
CA SER A 112 -10.23 23.81 -0.26
C SER A 112 -9.30 22.59 -0.28
N CYS A 113 -8.06 22.69 0.22
CA CYS A 113 -7.13 21.55 0.27
C CYS A 113 -7.41 20.62 1.46
N SER A 114 -7.78 21.17 2.62
CA SER A 114 -8.17 20.36 3.79
C SER A 114 -9.44 19.57 3.50
N ASP A 115 -10.47 20.22 2.94
CA ASP A 115 -11.76 19.59 2.66
C ASP A 115 -11.60 18.41 1.68
N MET A 116 -10.72 18.55 0.69
CA MET A 116 -10.42 17.47 -0.25
C MET A 116 -9.66 16.31 0.41
N THR A 117 -8.75 16.63 1.33
CA THR A 117 -8.04 15.61 2.12
C THR A 117 -9.03 14.81 2.97
N ASP A 118 -9.97 15.49 3.62
CA ASP A 118 -11.03 14.85 4.42
C ASP A 118 -11.93 13.94 3.57
N LYS A 119 -12.32 14.38 2.36
CA LYS A 119 -13.06 13.54 1.41
C LYS A 119 -12.27 12.28 1.02
N MET A 120 -10.97 12.40 0.77
CA MET A 120 -10.12 11.25 0.43
C MET A 120 -9.97 10.28 1.60
N ILE A 121 -9.82 10.80 2.82
CA ILE A 121 -9.77 10.00 4.05
C ILE A 121 -11.10 9.27 4.27
N ALA A 122 -12.23 9.97 4.14
CA ALA A 122 -13.55 9.38 4.30
C ALA A 122 -13.81 8.26 3.29
N LEU A 123 -13.42 8.47 2.01
CA LEU A 123 -13.53 7.46 0.96
C LEU A 123 -12.70 6.21 1.30
N ARG A 124 -11.45 6.39 1.74
CA ARG A 124 -10.59 5.27 2.19
C ARG A 124 -11.21 4.50 3.34
N ILE A 125 -11.68 5.21 4.38
CA ILE A 125 -12.28 4.57 5.55
C ILE A 125 -13.51 3.74 5.15
N ALA A 126 -14.40 4.30 4.34
CA ALA A 126 -15.59 3.59 3.87
C ALA A 126 -15.22 2.31 3.09
N TYR A 127 -14.25 2.41 2.18
CA TYR A 127 -13.74 1.26 1.42
C TYR A 127 -13.18 0.16 2.32
N VAL A 128 -12.36 0.53 3.31
CA VAL A 128 -11.73 -0.41 4.25
C VAL A 128 -12.77 -1.08 5.14
N GLU A 129 -13.81 -0.36 5.57
CA GLU A 129 -14.90 -0.96 6.35
C GLU A 129 -15.69 -2.00 5.53
N GLU A 130 -15.95 -1.73 4.25
CA GLU A 130 -16.58 -2.73 3.37
C GLU A 130 -15.69 -3.96 3.15
N LEU A 131 -14.38 -3.78 2.97
CA LEU A 131 -13.43 -4.90 2.90
C LEU A 131 -13.45 -5.73 4.19
N LYS A 132 -13.45 -5.11 5.37
CA LYS A 132 -13.52 -5.81 6.65
C LYS A 132 -14.79 -6.65 6.76
N LYS A 133 -15.94 -6.13 6.31
CA LYS A 133 -17.21 -6.88 6.29
C LYS A 133 -17.12 -8.11 5.39
N LEU A 134 -16.55 -7.97 4.19
CA LEU A 134 -16.35 -9.08 3.26
C LEU A 134 -15.48 -10.18 3.87
N VAL A 135 -14.31 -9.80 4.42
CA VAL A 135 -13.36 -10.75 5.00
C VAL A 135 -13.91 -11.41 6.27
N SER A 136 -14.68 -10.68 7.09
CA SER A 136 -15.26 -11.23 8.33
C SER A 136 -16.47 -12.13 8.10
N SER A 137 -17.05 -12.09 6.90
CA SER A 137 -18.23 -12.88 6.50
C SER A 137 -17.85 -14.10 5.65
N SER A 138 -16.56 -14.32 5.40
CA SER A 138 -15.97 -15.38 4.59
C SER A 138 -15.48 -16.55 5.44
#